data_AF-A0A1Q1FI09-F1
#
_entry.id   AF-A0A1Q1FI09-F1
#
_cell.length_a   1.000
_cell.length_b   1.000
_cell.length_c   1.000
_cell.angle_alpha   90.00
_cell.angle_beta   90.00
_cell.angle_gamma   90.00
#
_symmetry.space_group_name_H-M   'P 1'
#
loop_
_entity.id
_entity.type
_entity.pdbx_description
1 polymer ?
#
loop_
_entity_poly.entity_id
_entity_poly.type
_entity_poly.pdbx_seq_one_letter_code
_entity_poly.pdbx_strand_id
1 'polypeptide(L)'
;MRDRRDAPGGDRSIRNAKRHERSVEGRGVRRGPDADAGVGPSAGPADGPAGDDRTERAMADVSWHLDMVEQQDPENQDHRIREARSISRDLSTGTPSKATARNRTQQVDDLLQRADTTGDPDADSHVDTARQMVRDLLWWIKP
;
A
#
# COMPACT_ATOMS: atom_id res chain seq x y z
N MET A 1 -16.94 -11.31 -54.72
CA MET A 1 -15.85 -10.36 -54.43
C MET A 1 -16.00 -9.98 -52.96
N ARG A 2 -14.98 -10.27 -52.14
CA ARG A 2 -15.00 -10.12 -50.68
C ARG A 2 -14.45 -8.73 -50.34
N ASP A 3 -15.28 -7.86 -49.79
CA ASP A 3 -14.83 -6.56 -49.28
C ASP A 3 -14.31 -6.68 -47.85
N ARG A 4 -13.24 -5.92 -47.63
CA ARG A 4 -12.23 -6.09 -46.60
C ARG A 4 -12.71 -5.57 -45.24
N ARG A 5 -12.24 -6.26 -44.21
CA ARG A 5 -12.01 -5.73 -42.87
C ARG A 5 -10.97 -4.60 -42.96
N ASP A 6 -11.03 -3.60 -42.07
CA ASP A 6 -9.96 -3.35 -41.10
C ASP A 6 -10.25 -2.07 -40.29
N ALA A 7 -10.07 -2.23 -38.99
CA ALA A 7 -10.31 -1.25 -37.93
C ALA A 7 -9.06 -0.33 -37.73
N PRO A 8 -9.12 0.69 -36.85
CA PRO A 8 -8.19 1.81 -36.84
C PRO A 8 -6.92 1.53 -36.02
N GLY A 9 -5.76 1.88 -36.56
CA GLY A 9 -4.49 1.97 -35.85
C GLY A 9 -3.71 3.18 -36.39
N GLY A 10 -2.91 3.91 -35.63
CA GLY A 10 -2.57 3.87 -34.22
C GLY A 10 -1.76 5.14 -33.93
N ASP A 11 -2.10 5.83 -32.85
CA ASP A 11 -1.34 6.95 -32.33
C ASP A 11 -0.41 6.43 -31.23
N ARG A 12 0.90 6.65 -31.39
CA ARG A 12 1.94 6.77 -30.35
C ARG A 12 3.33 6.74 -30.98
N SER A 13 3.77 7.90 -31.49
CA SER A 13 5.18 8.17 -31.78
C SER A 13 5.70 9.20 -30.80
N ILE A 14 6.18 8.77 -29.62
CA ILE A 14 7.02 9.64 -28.78
C ILE A 14 8.37 8.96 -28.64
N ARG A 15 9.33 9.60 -29.30
CA ARG A 15 10.72 9.17 -29.45
C ARG A 15 11.47 9.29 -28.13
N ASN A 16 12.30 8.27 -27.96
CA ASN A 16 13.26 8.03 -26.91
C ASN A 16 14.51 8.94 -27.02
N ALA A 17 15.18 9.12 -25.87
CA ALA A 17 16.62 9.29 -25.66
C ALA A 17 17.38 10.59 -26.04
N LYS A 18 17.89 11.27 -24.99
CA LYS A 18 19.31 11.65 -24.73
C LYS A 18 19.35 12.69 -23.59
N ARG A 19 19.78 12.39 -22.36
CA ARG A 19 21.12 12.08 -21.82
C ARG A 19 22.15 13.22 -21.98
N HIS A 20 22.41 13.89 -20.84
CA HIS A 20 23.64 14.52 -20.34
C HIS A 20 24.26 15.71 -21.10
N GLU A 21 24.58 16.81 -20.39
CA GLU A 21 25.94 17.15 -19.93
C GLU A 21 25.98 18.42 -19.05
N ARG A 22 27.05 18.52 -18.25
CA ARG A 22 27.34 19.48 -17.17
C ARG A 22 27.88 20.82 -17.69
N SER A 23 27.66 21.89 -16.93
CA SER A 23 28.57 23.05 -16.77
C SER A 23 28.19 23.79 -15.48
N VAL A 24 28.86 23.57 -14.35
CA VAL A 24 30.00 24.34 -13.78
C VAL A 24 29.89 25.88 -13.85
N GLU A 25 30.05 26.47 -12.66
CA GLU A 25 30.49 27.84 -12.33
C GLU A 25 29.45 28.96 -12.13
N GLY A 26 29.40 29.45 -10.88
CA GLY A 26 28.67 30.65 -10.46
C GLY A 26 28.92 30.95 -8.98
N ARG A 27 29.98 31.70 -8.72
CA ARG A 27 30.63 32.00 -7.43
C ARG A 27 29.99 33.24 -6.74
N GLY A 28 29.86 33.20 -5.41
CA GLY A 28 29.60 34.37 -4.53
C GLY A 28 28.47 34.07 -3.53
N VAL A 29 28.48 34.41 -2.24
CA VAL A 29 29.24 35.36 -1.41
C VAL A 29 29.14 34.85 0.06
N ARG A 30 30.15 35.14 0.89
CA ARG A 30 30.25 34.72 2.31
C ARG A 30 29.54 35.69 3.29
N ARG A 31 29.42 35.20 4.54
CA ARG A 31 29.32 35.86 5.88
C ARG A 31 27.88 36.05 6.42
N GLY A 32 27.57 35.74 7.67
CA GLY A 32 28.41 35.46 8.85
C GLY A 32 27.75 34.55 9.91
N PRO A 33 28.42 34.34 11.06
CA PRO A 33 28.04 33.40 12.10
C PRO A 33 27.41 34.10 13.31
N ASP A 34 26.28 33.60 13.78
CA ASP A 34 25.78 33.90 15.12
C ASP A 34 25.35 32.59 15.79
N ALA A 35 26.04 32.28 16.87
CA ALA A 35 25.68 31.27 17.83
C ALA A 35 24.64 31.85 18.79
N ASP A 36 23.54 31.13 19.07
CA ASP A 36 23.03 31.02 20.44
C ASP A 36 22.00 29.90 20.61
N ALA A 37 22.18 29.17 21.71
CA ALA A 37 21.23 28.45 22.56
C ALA A 37 20.06 27.64 21.96
N GLY A 38 20.11 26.32 22.21
CA GLY A 38 18.94 25.44 22.09
C GLY A 38 19.21 24.02 22.56
N VAL A 39 19.33 23.83 23.87
CA VAL A 39 19.34 22.53 24.54
C VAL A 39 18.00 21.79 24.31
N GLY A 40 18.09 20.62 23.65
CA GLY A 40 17.28 19.41 23.90
C GLY A 40 15.97 19.20 23.11
N PRO A 41 15.48 17.94 22.99
CA PRO A 41 16.04 16.70 23.51
C PRO A 41 16.57 15.77 22.41
N SER A 42 17.60 15.01 22.78
CA SER A 42 17.87 13.70 22.20
C SER A 42 16.62 12.83 22.35
N ALA A 43 15.88 12.63 21.27
CA ALA A 43 15.09 11.42 21.13
C ALA A 43 16.09 10.29 20.88
N GLY A 44 16.41 9.54 21.93
CA GLY A 44 17.05 8.23 21.78
C GLY A 44 16.19 7.33 20.87
N PRO A 45 16.70 6.15 20.48
CA PRO A 45 15.84 5.16 19.83
C PRO A 45 14.70 4.89 20.82
N ALA A 46 13.51 5.36 20.49
CA ALA A 46 12.31 4.92 21.19
C ALA A 46 12.28 3.41 20.99
N ASP A 47 12.34 2.65 22.07
CA ASP A 47 11.78 1.31 22.12
C ASP A 47 10.31 1.41 21.71
N GLY A 48 10.05 1.48 20.41
CA GLY A 48 8.73 1.34 19.81
C GLY A 48 8.34 -0.13 19.88
N PRO A 49 7.11 -0.47 20.30
CA PRO A 49 6.74 -1.87 20.48
C PRO A 49 6.74 -2.54 19.11
N ALA A 50 7.47 -3.65 18.97
CA ALA A 50 7.53 -4.49 17.76
C ALA A 50 6.16 -4.94 17.17
N GLY A 51 5.04 -4.56 17.77
CA GLY A 51 3.69 -4.76 17.28
C GLY A 51 3.26 -3.78 16.17
N ASP A 52 3.82 -2.56 16.14
CA ASP A 52 3.41 -1.53 15.17
C ASP A 52 3.95 -1.87 13.78
N ASP A 53 5.26 -2.12 13.65
CA ASP A 53 5.91 -2.54 12.40
C ASP A 53 5.33 -3.86 11.85
N ARG A 54 4.96 -4.79 12.73
CA ARG A 54 4.34 -6.06 12.33
C ARG A 54 2.95 -5.81 11.75
N THR A 55 2.14 -4.98 12.40
CA THR A 55 0.79 -4.67 11.93
C THR A 55 0.86 -3.96 10.59
N GLU A 56 1.74 -2.96 10.48
CA GLU A 56 1.97 -2.21 9.24
C GLU A 56 2.33 -3.15 8.09
N ARG A 57 3.35 -4.00 8.30
CA ARG A 57 3.81 -4.94 7.27
C ARG A 57 2.75 -5.97 6.90
N ALA A 58 2.10 -6.60 7.88
CA ALA A 58 1.07 -7.58 7.61
C ALA A 58 -0.12 -6.96 6.85
N MET A 59 -0.50 -5.73 7.20
CA MET A 59 -1.57 -5.03 6.50
C MET A 59 -1.16 -4.55 5.10
N ALA A 60 0.12 -4.26 4.86
CA ALA A 60 0.65 -4.02 3.53
C ALA A 60 0.52 -5.26 2.65
N ASP A 61 0.89 -6.43 3.18
CA ASP A 61 0.78 -7.71 2.48
C ASP A 61 -0.70 -8.07 2.20
N VAL A 62 -1.59 -7.86 3.18
CA VAL A 62 -3.04 -8.03 2.98
C VAL A 62 -3.56 -7.09 1.88
N SER A 63 -3.21 -5.80 1.91
CA SER A 63 -3.63 -4.85 0.87
C SER A 63 -3.15 -5.30 -0.51
N TRP A 64 -1.90 -5.76 -0.62
CA TRP A 64 -1.34 -6.24 -1.88
C TRP A 64 -2.12 -7.43 -2.44
N HIS A 65 -2.51 -8.40 -1.59
CA HIS A 65 -3.35 -9.51 -2.03
C HIS A 65 -4.70 -9.01 -2.56
N LEU A 66 -5.35 -8.07 -1.87
CA LEU A 66 -6.63 -7.51 -2.31
C LEU A 66 -6.51 -6.65 -3.58
N ASP A 67 -5.33 -6.05 -3.83
CA ASP A 67 -5.01 -5.41 -5.12
C ASP A 67 -4.85 -6.44 -6.26
N MET A 68 -4.36 -7.66 -5.98
CA MET A 68 -4.32 -8.72 -7.01
C MET A 68 -5.73 -9.18 -7.39
N VAL A 69 -6.63 -9.27 -6.41
CA VAL A 69 -8.06 -9.57 -6.66
C VAL A 69 -8.66 -8.52 -7.60
N GLU A 70 -8.36 -7.22 -7.42
CA GLU A 70 -8.90 -6.15 -8.29
C GLU A 70 -8.36 -6.22 -9.70
N GLN A 71 -7.11 -6.63 -9.88
CA GLN A 71 -6.53 -6.79 -11.20
C GLN A 71 -7.10 -7.99 -11.95
N GLN A 72 -7.46 -9.06 -11.25
CA GLN A 72 -8.00 -10.28 -11.85
C GLN A 72 -9.49 -10.15 -12.17
N ASP A 73 -10.26 -9.51 -11.30
CA ASP A 73 -11.71 -9.31 -11.48
C ASP A 73 -12.12 -7.85 -11.16
N PRO A 74 -11.84 -6.87 -12.03
CA PRO A 74 -12.12 -5.46 -11.74
C PRO A 74 -13.62 -5.11 -11.73
N GLU A 75 -14.47 -5.91 -12.39
CA GLU A 75 -15.88 -5.57 -12.62
C GLU A 75 -16.85 -6.22 -11.63
N ASN A 76 -16.51 -7.39 -11.05
CA ASN A 76 -17.43 -8.15 -10.19
C ASN A 76 -17.02 -8.17 -8.71
N GLN A 77 -16.14 -7.26 -8.30
CA GLN A 77 -15.71 -7.17 -6.91
C GLN A 77 -16.83 -6.86 -5.93
N ASP A 78 -16.97 -7.74 -4.94
CA ASP A 78 -17.74 -7.47 -3.73
C ASP A 78 -17.23 -6.17 -3.08
N HIS A 79 -18.14 -5.27 -2.75
CA HIS A 79 -17.85 -4.04 -2.00
C HIS A 79 -17.06 -4.30 -0.71
N ARG A 80 -17.23 -5.46 -0.07
CA ARG A 80 -16.52 -5.84 1.16
C ARG A 80 -15.01 -6.00 0.94
N ILE A 81 -14.60 -6.53 -0.21
CA ILE A 81 -13.19 -6.68 -0.58
C ILE A 81 -12.55 -5.30 -0.75
N ARG A 82 -13.26 -4.38 -1.41
CA ARG A 82 -12.81 -2.99 -1.60
C ARG A 82 -12.68 -2.24 -0.27
N GLU A 83 -13.65 -2.40 0.63
CA GLU A 83 -13.60 -1.79 1.96
C GLU A 83 -12.47 -2.38 2.81
N ALA A 84 -12.32 -3.71 2.82
CA ALA A 84 -11.23 -4.39 3.50
C ALA A 84 -9.87 -3.87 3.04
N ARG A 85 -9.67 -3.73 1.73
CA ARG A 85 -8.44 -3.15 1.15
C ARG A 85 -8.19 -1.73 1.63
N SER A 86 -9.22 -0.89 1.64
CA SER A 86 -9.08 0.49 2.11
C SER A 86 -8.62 0.55 3.56
N ILE A 87 -9.17 -0.30 4.43
CA ILE A 87 -8.77 -0.36 5.85
C ILE A 87 -7.35 -0.92 5.99
N SER A 88 -7.01 -1.98 5.27
CA SER A 88 -5.65 -2.54 5.28
C SER A 88 -4.61 -1.51 4.86
N ARG A 89 -4.88 -0.72 3.80
CA ARG A 89 -3.97 0.34 3.35
C ARG A 89 -3.81 1.48 4.37
N ASP A 90 -4.88 1.85 5.06
CA ASP A 90 -4.83 2.83 6.15
C ASP A 90 -3.94 2.32 7.29
N LEU A 91 -4.14 1.07 7.72
CA LEU A 91 -3.32 0.44 8.75
C LEU A 91 -1.87 0.19 8.33
N SER A 92 -1.59 0.04 7.04
CA SER A 92 -0.23 -0.18 6.51
C SER A 92 0.57 1.10 6.31
N THR A 93 -0.01 2.27 6.58
CA THR A 93 0.67 3.57 6.41
C THR A 93 0.51 4.49 7.62
N GLY A 94 -0.43 4.18 8.51
CA GLY A 94 -0.65 4.91 9.76
C GLY A 94 0.06 4.29 10.96
N THR A 95 0.01 5.02 12.08
CA THR A 95 0.49 4.57 13.39
C THR A 95 -0.67 4.49 14.40
N PRO A 96 -1.67 3.62 14.16
CA PRO A 96 -2.82 3.49 15.03
C PRO A 96 -2.43 2.96 16.41
N SER A 97 -3.17 3.33 17.45
CA SER A 97 -3.02 2.68 18.75
C SER A 97 -3.28 1.17 18.64
N LYS A 98 -2.66 0.35 19.50
CA LYS A 98 -2.89 -1.10 19.53
C LYS A 98 -4.37 -1.50 19.56
N ALA A 99 -5.19 -0.79 20.35
CA ALA A 99 -6.63 -1.05 20.44
C ALA A 99 -7.35 -0.73 19.12
N THR A 100 -6.99 0.38 18.47
CA THR A 100 -7.50 0.76 17.15
C THR A 100 -7.08 -0.25 16.08
N ALA A 101 -5.80 -0.62 16.06
CA ALA A 101 -5.24 -1.61 15.14
C ALA A 101 -5.99 -2.94 15.26
N ARG A 102 -6.20 -3.43 16.49
CA ARG A 102 -6.98 -4.65 16.74
C ARG A 102 -8.40 -4.54 16.20
N ASN A 103 -9.11 -3.45 16.53
CA ASN A 103 -10.50 -3.26 16.12
C ASN A 103 -10.63 -3.22 14.60
N ARG A 104 -9.77 -2.45 13.92
CA ARG A 104 -9.75 -2.34 12.45
C ARG A 104 -9.33 -3.65 11.78
N THR A 105 -8.37 -4.38 12.35
CA THR A 105 -8.01 -5.73 11.87
C THR A 105 -9.20 -6.70 11.97
N GLN A 106 -9.96 -6.61 13.07
CA GLN A 106 -11.16 -7.42 13.28
C GLN A 106 -12.28 -7.06 12.27
N GLN A 107 -12.42 -5.77 11.95
CA GLN A 107 -13.30 -5.32 10.87
C GLN A 107 -12.89 -5.90 9.50
N VAL A 108 -11.60 -5.96 9.19
CA VAL A 108 -11.10 -6.59 7.95
C VAL A 108 -11.44 -8.08 7.91
N ASP A 109 -11.23 -8.82 9.00
CA ASP A 109 -11.60 -10.25 9.10
C ASP A 109 -13.10 -10.45 8.84
N ASP A 110 -13.96 -9.66 9.49
CA ASP A 110 -15.41 -9.72 9.31
C ASP A 110 -15.85 -9.44 7.87
N LEU A 111 -15.24 -8.44 7.22
CA LEU A 111 -15.52 -8.11 5.82
C LEU A 111 -15.12 -9.24 4.89
N LEU A 112 -13.91 -9.79 5.05
CA LEU A 112 -13.41 -10.87 4.21
C LEU A 112 -14.17 -12.18 4.42
N GLN A 113 -14.63 -12.48 5.63
CA GLN A 113 -15.45 -13.69 5.90
C GLN A 113 -16.84 -13.63 5.25
N ARG A 114 -17.38 -12.41 5.06
CA ARG A 114 -18.68 -12.18 4.42
C ARG A 114 -18.58 -11.88 2.93
N ALA A 115 -17.36 -11.76 2.40
CA ALA A 115 -17.14 -11.52 0.99
C ALA A 115 -17.59 -12.75 0.18
N ASP A 116 -18.38 -12.49 -0.85
CA ASP A 116 -18.74 -13.51 -1.84
C ASP A 116 -17.50 -13.95 -2.63
N THR A 117 -17.52 -15.17 -3.18
CA THR A 117 -16.46 -15.64 -4.09
C THR A 117 -16.45 -14.77 -5.34
N THR A 118 -15.28 -14.47 -5.88
CA THR A 118 -15.16 -13.69 -7.12
C THR A 118 -15.49 -14.53 -8.35
N GLY A 119 -15.44 -15.86 -8.23
CA GLY A 119 -15.65 -16.79 -9.34
C GLY A 119 -14.41 -17.02 -10.20
N ASP A 120 -13.30 -16.33 -9.88
CA ASP A 120 -11.98 -16.59 -10.43
C ASP A 120 -11.10 -17.27 -9.36
N PRO A 121 -10.54 -18.47 -9.65
CA PRO A 121 -9.83 -19.26 -8.65
C PRO A 121 -8.55 -18.61 -8.15
N ASP A 122 -7.88 -17.79 -8.96
CA ASP A 122 -6.66 -17.09 -8.54
C ASP A 122 -7.02 -15.94 -7.60
N ALA A 123 -8.07 -15.17 -7.93
CA ALA A 123 -8.60 -14.10 -7.09
C ALA A 123 -9.13 -14.64 -5.75
N ASP A 124 -9.87 -15.74 -5.77
CA ASP A 124 -10.35 -16.40 -4.55
C ASP A 124 -9.17 -16.89 -3.68
N SER A 125 -8.09 -17.40 -4.29
CA SER A 125 -6.86 -17.77 -3.58
C SER A 125 -6.18 -16.58 -2.89
N HIS A 126 -6.18 -15.40 -3.54
CA HIS A 126 -5.69 -14.17 -2.91
C HIS A 126 -6.57 -13.74 -1.72
N VAL A 127 -7.90 -13.84 -1.83
CA VAL A 127 -8.83 -13.57 -0.73
C VAL A 127 -8.59 -14.53 0.45
N ASP A 128 -8.43 -15.82 0.18
CA ASP A 128 -8.18 -16.81 1.23
C ASP A 128 -6.83 -16.60 1.94
N THR A 129 -5.79 -16.22 1.18
CA THR A 129 -4.50 -15.86 1.77
C THR A 129 -4.63 -14.62 2.66
N ALA A 130 -5.35 -13.59 2.20
CA ALA A 130 -5.65 -12.40 3.00
C ALA A 130 -6.39 -12.74 4.30
N ARG A 131 -7.42 -13.60 4.24
CA ARG A 131 -8.15 -14.08 5.43
C ARG A 131 -7.21 -14.75 6.44
N GLN A 132 -6.31 -15.62 5.97
CA GLN A 132 -5.37 -16.30 6.86
C GLN A 132 -4.42 -15.32 7.55
N MET A 133 -3.83 -14.38 6.79
CA MET A 133 -2.92 -13.37 7.34
C MET A 133 -3.58 -12.50 8.41
N VAL A 134 -4.83 -12.07 8.18
CA VAL A 134 -5.57 -11.25 9.14
C VAL A 134 -5.85 -12.02 10.43
N ARG A 135 -6.20 -13.31 10.34
CA ARG A 135 -6.41 -14.18 11.51
C ARG A 135 -5.14 -14.39 12.31
N ASP A 136 -4.03 -14.65 11.61
CA ASP A 136 -2.72 -14.79 12.25
C ASP A 136 -2.36 -13.50 12.99
N LEU A 137 -2.59 -12.34 12.36
CA LEU A 137 -2.34 -11.05 12.96
C LEU A 137 -3.21 -10.82 14.21
N LEU A 138 -4.51 -11.15 14.18
CA LEU A 138 -5.40 -11.06 15.35
C LEU A 138 -4.93 -11.94 16.52
N TRP A 139 -4.38 -13.11 16.23
CA TRP A 139 -3.80 -13.97 17.26
C TRP A 139 -2.60 -13.32 17.96
N TRP A 140 -1.80 -12.56 17.22
CA TRP A 140 -0.65 -11.82 17.74
C TRP A 140 -1.03 -10.52 18.45
N ILE A 141 -2.06 -9.81 17.98
CA ILE A 141 -2.58 -8.61 18.63
C ILE A 141 -3.43 -9.04 19.84
N LYS A 142 -2.76 -9.32 20.96
CA LYS A 142 -3.43 -9.69 22.21
C LYS A 142 -4.50 -8.67 22.58
N PRO A 143 -5.64 -9.10 23.15
CA PRO A 143 -6.66 -8.21 23.68
C PRO A 143 -6.08 -7.20 24.69
#